data_AF-A0A9W8JD36-F1
#
_entry.id   AF-A0A9W8JD36-F1
#
_cell.length_a   1.000
_cell.length_b   1.000
_cell.length_c   1.000
_cell.angle_alpha   90.00
_cell.angle_beta   90.00
_cell.angle_gamma   90.00
#
_symmetry.space_group_name_H-M   'P 1'
#
loop_
_entity.id
_entity.type
_entity.pdbx_description
1 polymer ?
#
loop_
_entity_poly.entity_id
_entity_poly.type
_entity_poly.pdbx_seq_one_letter_code
_entity_poly.pdbx_strand_id
1 'polypeptide(L)' 'MPLIFMTPDVGSYTTLFAAASPLVKEQPEVFKGAYLGPIAKLGKASDNAEREDLGVELWDTTESVLKRIDAGELD' A
#
# COMPACT_ATOMS: atom_id res chain seq x y z
N MET A 1 2.07 18.91 22.55
CA MET A 1 1.06 17.93 22.11
C MET A 1 1.54 16.55 22.52
N PRO A 2 0.80 15.75 23.30
CA PRO A 2 1.12 14.34 23.46
C PRO A 2 0.89 13.62 22.13
N LEU A 3 1.78 12.69 21.78
CA LEU A 3 1.58 11.81 20.63
C LEU A 3 0.52 10.76 21.01
N ILE A 4 -0.59 10.71 20.27
CA ILE A 4 -1.64 9.73 20.45
C ILE A 4 -1.36 8.58 19.49
N PHE A 5 -1.08 7.39 20.03
CA PHE A 5 -0.86 6.18 19.25
C PHE A 5 -2.05 5.24 19.40
N MET A 6 -2.40 4.55 18.32
CA MET A 6 -3.35 3.44 18.37
C MET A 6 -2.64 2.20 18.95
N THR A 7 -3.37 1.34 19.66
CA THR A 7 -2.84 0.03 20.02
C THR A 7 -2.64 -0.82 18.76
N PRO A 8 -1.72 -1.81 18.77
CA PRO A 8 -1.53 -2.70 17.64
C PRO A 8 -2.83 -3.37 17.16
N ASP A 9 -3.69 -3.77 18.10
CA ASP A 9 -5.00 -4.37 17.78
C ASP A 9 -5.84 -3.45 16.89
N VAL A 10 -6.06 -2.20 17.32
CA VAL A 10 -6.89 -1.24 16.56
C VAL A 10 -6.19 -0.79 15.27
N GLY A 11 -4.86 -0.66 15.28
CA GLY A 11 -4.07 -0.33 14.09
C GLY A 11 -4.17 -1.37 12.97
N SER A 12 -4.44 -2.64 13.32
CA SER A 12 -4.55 -3.75 12.35
C SER A 12 -5.86 -3.78 11.56
N TYR A 13 -6.91 -3.08 12.01
CA TYR A 13 -8.27 -3.27 11.50
C TYR A 13 -8.40 -3.01 10.00
N THR A 14 -7.79 -1.95 9.46
CA THR A 14 -7.83 -1.68 8.01
C THR A 14 -7.13 -2.78 7.21
N THR A 15 -5.98 -3.28 7.70
CA THR A 15 -5.24 -4.36 7.05
C THR A 15 -6.04 -5.67 7.07
N LEU A 16 -6.64 -6.02 8.21
CA LEU A 16 -7.50 -7.20 8.33
C LEU A 16 -8.75 -7.08 7.45
N PHE A 17 -9.35 -5.91 7.36
CA PHE A 17 -10.47 -5.67 6.44
C PHE A 17 -10.04 -5.89 4.98
N ALA A 18 -8.94 -5.28 4.54
CA ALA A 18 -8.43 -5.42 3.18
C ALA A 18 -8.10 -6.87 2.80
N ALA A 19 -7.56 -7.63 3.76
CA ALA A 19 -7.13 -9.01 3.53
C ALA A 19 -8.26 -10.05 3.65
N ALA A 20 -9.21 -9.87 4.56
CA ALA A 20 -10.13 -10.93 4.99
C ALA A 20 -11.63 -10.59 4.88
N SER A 21 -12.01 -9.34 4.60
CA SER A 21 -13.43 -8.97 4.50
C SER A 21 -14.08 -9.59 3.26
N PRO A 22 -15.22 -10.30 3.39
CA PRO A 22 -16.00 -10.76 2.23
C PRO A 22 -16.37 -9.63 1.27
N LEU A 23 -16.64 -8.42 1.80
CA LEU A 23 -17.00 -7.25 1.00
C LEU A 23 -15.93 -6.89 -0.03
N VAL A 24 -14.65 -7.04 0.30
CA VAL A 24 -13.54 -6.75 -0.61
C VAL A 24 -13.53 -7.71 -1.80
N LYS A 25 -13.90 -8.98 -1.55
CA LYS A 25 -14.00 -10.00 -2.59
C LYS A 25 -15.28 -9.85 -3.42
N GLU A 26 -16.39 -9.51 -2.79
CA GLU A 26 -17.71 -9.39 -3.41
C GLU A 26 -17.88 -8.12 -4.24
N GLN A 27 -17.12 -7.06 -3.94
CA GLN A 27 -17.20 -5.75 -4.62
C GLN A 27 -15.84 -5.33 -5.23
N PRO A 28 -15.29 -6.09 -6.20
CA PRO A 28 -13.99 -5.78 -6.79
C PRO A 28 -13.95 -4.41 -7.48
N GLU A 29 -15.07 -3.94 -8.03
CA GLU A 29 -15.19 -2.61 -8.64
C GLU A 29 -15.00 -1.45 -7.65
N VAL A 30 -15.23 -1.70 -6.36
CA VAL A 30 -15.05 -0.70 -5.30
C VAL A 30 -13.67 -0.80 -4.67
N PHE A 31 -13.19 -2.02 -4.41
CA PHE A 31 -12.02 -2.23 -3.56
C PHE A 31 -10.72 -2.59 -4.30
N LYS A 32 -10.78 -3.07 -5.54
CA LYS A 32 -9.58 -3.49 -6.27
C LYS A 32 -8.69 -2.28 -6.60
N GLY A 33 -7.49 -2.25 -6.03
CA GLY A 33 -6.53 -1.17 -6.22
C GLY A 33 -6.87 0.13 -5.47
N ALA A 34 -7.93 0.12 -4.64
CA ALA A 34 -8.35 1.29 -3.89
C ALA A 34 -7.44 1.54 -2.68
N TYR A 35 -7.22 2.82 -2.37
CA TYR A 35 -6.56 3.21 -1.13
C TYR A 35 -7.55 3.21 0.05
N LEU A 36 -7.16 2.58 1.16
CA LEU A 36 -7.98 2.50 2.38
C LEU A 36 -7.35 3.29 3.53
N GLY A 37 -8.09 4.28 4.04
CA GLY A 37 -7.76 5.03 5.24
C GLY A 37 -8.35 4.39 6.51
N PRO A 38 -7.81 4.71 7.71
CA PRO A 38 -8.34 4.23 8.99
C PRO A 38 -9.79 4.70 9.26
N ILE A 39 -10.74 3.84 9.63
CA ILE A 39 -10.71 2.37 9.56
C ILE A 39 -11.54 1.92 8.36
N ALA A 40 -10.92 1.19 7.44
CA ALA A 40 -11.54 0.60 6.24
C ALA A 40 -12.36 1.56 5.35
N LYS A 41 -12.03 2.86 5.34
CA LYS A 41 -12.69 3.85 4.50
C LYS A 41 -11.95 4.03 3.18
N LEU A 42 -12.66 4.14 2.07
CA LEU A 42 -12.05 4.58 0.81
C LEU A 42 -11.44 5.97 1.02
N GLY A 43 -10.18 6.12 0.63
CA GLY A 43 -9.43 7.36 0.68
C GLY A 43 -8.90 7.76 -0.69
N LYS A 44 -8.54 9.02 -0.84
CA LYS A 44 -7.75 9.49 -1.98
C LYS A 44 -6.28 9.21 -1.72
N ALA A 45 -5.58 8.64 -2.69
CA ALA A 45 -4.13 8.52 -2.61
C ALA A 45 -3.49 9.91 -2.83
N SER A 46 -2.19 10.05 -2.57
CA SER A 46 -1.49 11.29 -2.90
C SER A 46 -1.37 11.44 -4.42
N ASP A 47 -1.23 12.68 -4.91
CA ASP A 47 -1.13 12.92 -6.35
C ASP A 47 0.05 12.15 -6.99
N ASN A 48 1.16 11.95 -6.26
CA ASN A 48 2.27 11.12 -6.71
C ASN A 48 1.95 9.61 -6.69
N ALA A 49 1.10 9.13 -5.79
CA ALA A 49 0.69 7.73 -5.76
C ALA A 49 -0.31 7.39 -6.88
N GLU A 50 -1.01 8.40 -7.42
CA GLU A 50 -1.92 8.27 -8.57
C GLU A 50 -1.18 8.34 -9.92
N ARG A 51 0.13 8.65 -9.91
CA ARG A 51 0.96 8.77 -11.11
C ARG A 51 1.49 7.42 -11.57
N GLU A 52 0.92 6.91 -12.67
CA GLU A 52 1.34 5.64 -13.28
C GLU A 52 2.79 5.67 -13.77
N ASP A 53 3.25 6.82 -14.30
CA ASP A 53 4.63 7.00 -14.75
C ASP A 53 5.65 6.82 -13.63
N LEU A 54 5.38 7.40 -12.46
CA LEU A 54 6.20 7.18 -11.26
C LEU A 54 6.13 5.75 -10.76
N GLY A 55 4.98 5.09 -10.89
CA GLY A 55 4.81 3.68 -10.52
C GLY A 55 5.70 2.75 -11.36
N VAL A 56 5.72 2.96 -12.68
CA VAL A 56 6.58 2.21 -13.61
C VAL A 56 8.06 2.50 -13.34
N GLU A 57 8.44 3.77 -13.22
CA GLU A 57 9.83 4.17 -12.93
C GLU A 57 10.33 3.55 -11.61
N LEU A 58 9.49 3.56 -10.57
CA LEU A 58 9.82 2.95 -9.29
C LEU A 58 10.02 1.43 -9.43
N TRP A 59 9.14 0.75 -10.16
CA TRP A 59 9.25 -0.70 -10.38
C TRP A 59 10.54 -1.06 -11.10
N ASP A 60 10.81 -0.42 -12.24
CA ASP A 60 12.00 -0.67 -13.07
C ASP A 60 13.29 -0.38 -12.30
N THR A 61 13.30 0.72 -11.56
CA THR A 61 14.45 1.10 -10.70
C THR A 61 14.66 0.06 -9.61
N THR A 62 13.59 -0.40 -8.96
CA THR A 62 13.68 -1.40 -7.90
C THR A 62 14.21 -2.73 -8.44
N GLU A 63 13.69 -3.21 -9.57
CA GLU A 63 14.20 -4.43 -10.20
C GLU A 63 15.68 -4.30 -10.58
N SER A 64 16.08 -3.15 -11.14
CA SER A 64 17.47 -2.88 -11.51
C SER A 64 18.38 -2.91 -10.28
N VAL A 65 17.98 -2.26 -9.19
CA VAL A 65 18.74 -2.26 -7.93
C VAL A 65 18.86 -3.67 -7.36
N LEU A 66 17.78 -4.45 -7.33
CA LEU A 66 17.82 -5.83 -6.83
C LEU A 66 18.76 -6.72 -7.65
N LYS A 67 18.71 -6.63 -8.99
CA LYS A 67 19.62 -7.37 -9.89
C LYS A 67 21.09 -7.01 -9.63
N ARG A 68 21.38 -5.75 -9.32
CA ARG A 68 22.73 -5.27 -9.00
C ARG A 68 23.21 -5.75 -7.63
N ILE A 69 22.31 -5.82 -6.64
CA ILE A 69 22.61 -6.45 -5.34
C ILE A 69 22.94 -7.93 -5.54
N ASP A 70 22.12 -8.67 -6.28
CA ASP A 70 22.36 -10.09 -6.57
C ASP A 70 23.67 -10.34 -7.33
N ALA A 71 24.06 -9.40 -8.19
CA ALA A 71 25.33 -9.41 -8.91
C ALA A 71 26.55 -8.99 -8.05
N GLY A 72 26.33 -8.52 -6.82
CA GLY A 72 27.38 -8.01 -5.94
C GLY A 72 27.96 -6.66 -6.38
N GLU A 73 27.22 -5.88 -7.17
CA GLU A 73 27.61 -4.54 -7.63
C GLU A 73 27.24 -3.44 -6.63
N LEU A 74 26.42 -3.77 -5.63
CA LEU A 74 25.93 -2.91 -4.57
C LEU A 74 26.07 -3.66 -3.23
N ASP A 75 26.55 -2.97 -2.21
CA ASP A 75 26.75 -3.49 -0.84
C ASP A 75 25.43 -3.55 -0.02
#